data_AF-A0A8S0PIB2-F1
#
_entry.id   AF-A0A8S0PIB2-F1
#
_cell.length_a   1.000
_cell.length_b   1.000
_cell.length_c   1.000
_cell.angle_alpha   90.00
_cell.angle_beta   90.00
_cell.angle_gamma   90.00
#
_symmetry.space_group_name_H-M   'P 1'
#
loop_
_entity.id
_entity.type
_entity.pdbx_description
1 polymer ?
#
loop_
_entity_poly.entity_id
_entity_poly.type
_entity_poly.pdbx_seq_one_letter_code
_entity_poly.pdbx_strand_id
1 'polypeptide(L)'
;MKVHPVPRCTLRYDIASVLAQANNSRYQKLRRLPHIFPKVLELPFQSDAIVSVEETLDSFTFSAATDDIDCEVRANAVEIYPGVTKIVVILGNGAVDLSRTEFELDMLRFRLPASTLPELASVEYGGGELVVTVPKGGDVEENGGDDIGVGGLVLVQ
;
A
#
# COMPACT_ATOMS: atom_id res chain seq x y z
N MET A 1 37.88 5.97 23.07
CA MET A 1 36.79 6.23 22.10
C MET A 1 36.00 4.95 21.90
N LYS A 2 34.72 4.97 22.24
CA LYS A 2 33.81 3.82 22.08
C LYS A 2 33.15 3.99 20.71
N VAL A 3 33.71 3.32 19.69
CA VAL A 3 33.18 3.40 18.33
C VAL A 3 32.11 2.31 18.22
N HIS A 4 30.85 2.71 18.11
CA HIS A 4 29.76 1.78 17.86
C HIS A 4 29.75 1.40 16.37
N PRO A 5 29.70 0.11 16.01
CA PRO A 5 29.51 -0.27 14.62
C PRO A 5 28.10 0.13 14.15
N VAL A 6 28.04 0.73 12.96
CA VAL A 6 26.80 1.13 12.28
C VAL A 6 26.00 -0.13 11.91
N PRO A 7 24.67 -0.19 12.15
CA PRO A 7 23.85 -1.31 11.70
C PRO A 7 23.85 -1.35 10.17
N ARG A 8 24.46 -2.39 9.57
CA ARG A 8 24.36 -2.67 8.14
C ARG A 8 23.05 -3.44 7.91
N CYS A 9 21.96 -2.72 7.66
CA CYS A 9 20.70 -3.34 7.23
C CYS A 9 20.77 -3.69 5.74
N THR A 10 21.42 -4.80 5.40
CA THR A 10 21.20 -5.46 4.10
C THR A 10 20.22 -6.61 4.31
N LEU A 11 18.92 -6.33 4.17
CA LEU A 11 17.90 -7.36 4.02
C LEU A 11 17.99 -7.94 2.60
N ARG A 12 18.95 -8.84 2.40
CA ARG A 12 18.92 -9.75 1.25
C ARG A 12 18.01 -10.90 1.62
N TYR A 13 16.75 -10.85 1.17
CA TYR A 13 15.88 -12.02 1.18
C TYR A 13 16.40 -13.02 0.15
N ASP A 14 17.42 -13.78 0.54
CA ASP A 14 17.97 -14.87 -0.27
C ASP A 14 17.05 -16.09 -0.15
N ILE A 15 16.10 -16.20 -1.07
CA ILE A 15 15.10 -17.27 -1.15
C ILE A 15 15.81 -18.64 -1.29
N ALA A 16 16.99 -18.70 -1.91
CA ALA A 16 17.76 -19.94 -2.04
C ALA A 16 18.34 -20.38 -0.69
N SER A 17 18.73 -19.44 0.17
CA SER A 17 19.18 -19.72 1.54
C SER A 17 18.05 -20.25 2.44
N VAL A 18 16.81 -19.78 2.25
CA VAL A 18 15.63 -20.27 2.99
C VAL A 18 15.29 -21.71 2.61
N LEU A 19 15.31 -22.03 1.32
CA LEU A 19 15.07 -23.40 0.84
C LEU A 19 16.18 -24.37 1.25
N ALA A 20 17.44 -23.92 1.26
CA ALA A 20 18.57 -24.72 1.75
C ALA A 20 18.51 -24.98 3.27
N GLN A 21 17.97 -24.04 4.06
CA GLN A 21 17.78 -24.17 5.51
C GLN A 21 16.61 -25.09 5.91
N ALA A 22 15.64 -25.33 5.02
CA ALA A 22 14.50 -26.20 5.26
C ALA A 22 14.89 -27.69 5.42
N ASN A 23 16.00 -28.11 4.80
CA ASN A 23 16.47 -29.50 4.87
C ASN A 23 17.37 -29.79 6.07
N ASN A 24 17.69 -28.79 6.90
CA ASN A 24 18.67 -28.95 7.97
C ASN A 24 18.42 -27.99 9.13
N SER A 25 17.45 -28.23 10.02
CA SER A 25 17.56 -27.75 11.41
C SER A 25 16.43 -28.23 12.32
N ARG A 26 16.84 -29.00 13.32
CA ARG A 26 16.18 -29.10 14.60
C ARG A 26 16.07 -27.68 15.20
N TYR A 27 14.84 -27.24 15.44
CA TYR A 27 14.46 -25.98 16.12
C TYR A 27 14.88 -24.67 15.45
N GLN A 28 14.37 -24.38 14.25
CA GLN A 28 14.25 -22.98 13.85
C GLN A 28 13.17 -22.31 14.71
N LYS A 29 13.58 -21.38 15.57
CA LYS A 29 12.64 -20.47 16.23
C LYS A 29 11.89 -19.73 15.11
N LEU A 30 10.58 -19.94 15.03
CA LEU A 30 9.72 -19.25 14.08
C LEU A 30 9.98 -17.74 14.20
N ARG A 31 10.38 -17.10 13.10
CA ARG A 31 10.43 -15.64 13.03
C ARG A 31 9.00 -15.17 12.82
N ARG A 32 8.60 -14.12 13.54
CA ARG A 32 7.31 -13.47 13.27
C ARG A 32 7.33 -12.96 11.83
N LEU A 33 6.34 -13.34 11.05
CA LEU A 33 6.12 -12.73 9.74
C LEU A 33 5.88 -11.22 9.96
N PRO A 34 6.42 -10.35 9.10
CA PRO A 34 6.01 -8.95 9.08
C PRO A 34 4.48 -8.89 9.01
N HIS A 35 3.86 -8.00 9.79
CA HIS A 35 2.41 -7.81 9.72
C HIS A 35 2.04 -7.34 8.32
N ILE A 36 1.32 -8.18 7.57
CA ILE A 36 0.76 -7.86 6.26
C ILE A 36 -0.72 -7.53 6.43
N PHE A 37 -1.15 -6.42 5.85
CA PHE A 37 -2.55 -5.98 5.91
C PHE A 37 -3.31 -6.53 4.72
N PRO A 38 -4.56 -7.00 4.90
CA PRO A 38 -5.33 -7.61 3.81
C PRO A 38 -5.52 -6.71 2.59
N LYS A 39 -5.61 -5.39 2.78
CA LYS A 39 -5.80 -4.42 1.70
C LYS A 39 -4.88 -3.23 1.92
N VAL A 40 -4.08 -2.90 0.90
CA VAL A 40 -3.09 -1.82 0.95
C VAL A 40 -3.13 -1.03 -0.35
N LEU A 41 -3.12 0.30 -0.25
CA LEU A 41 -2.83 1.19 -1.37
C LEU A 41 -1.37 1.61 -1.28
N GLU A 42 -0.62 1.48 -2.37
CA GLU A 42 0.73 2.03 -2.51
C GLU A 42 0.72 3.11 -3.60
N LEU A 43 1.07 4.32 -3.19
CA LEU A 43 1.17 5.48 -4.05
C LEU A 43 2.62 5.68 -4.52
N PRO A 44 2.83 6.27 -5.71
CA PRO A 44 4.15 6.48 -6.28
C PRO A 44 4.78 7.76 -5.73
N PHE A 45 4.71 7.94 -4.40
CA PHE A 45 5.22 9.10 -3.69
C PHE A 45 6.16 8.67 -2.57
N GLN A 46 7.08 9.55 -2.21
CA GLN A 46 7.93 9.36 -1.04
C GLN A 46 7.11 9.45 0.25
N SER A 47 7.64 8.86 1.33
CA SER A 47 6.92 8.74 2.61
C SER A 47 6.62 10.07 3.30
N ASP A 48 7.28 11.16 2.90
CA ASP A 48 7.09 12.53 3.38
C ASP A 48 6.15 13.36 2.48
N ALA A 49 5.60 12.77 1.41
CA ALA A 49 4.64 13.45 0.56
C ALA A 49 3.34 13.76 1.32
N ILE A 50 2.80 14.95 1.07
CA ILE A 50 1.51 15.38 1.63
C ILE A 50 0.40 14.82 0.75
N VAL A 51 -0.41 13.94 1.34
CA VAL A 51 -1.57 13.33 0.68
C VAL A 51 -2.82 13.65 1.47
N SER A 52 -3.80 14.28 0.82
CA SER A 52 -5.15 14.44 1.36
C SER A 52 -5.91 13.13 1.24
N VAL A 53 -6.61 12.76 2.32
CA VAL A 53 -7.49 11.59 2.35
C VAL A 53 -8.89 12.06 2.70
N GLU A 54 -9.83 11.81 1.81
CA GLU A 54 -11.25 12.03 2.03
C GLU A 54 -11.97 10.68 2.09
N GLU A 55 -12.87 10.54 3.05
CA GLU A 55 -13.70 9.35 3.20
C GLU A 55 -15.17 9.75 3.03
N THR A 56 -15.85 9.08 2.10
CA THR A 56 -17.30 9.17 1.92
C THR A 56 -17.95 7.84 2.31
N LEU A 57 -19.29 7.75 2.23
CA LEU A 57 -19.99 6.49 2.44
C LEU A 57 -19.55 5.43 1.41
N ASP A 58 -19.27 5.86 0.18
CA ASP A 58 -19.10 4.99 -0.97
C ASP A 58 -17.63 4.74 -1.34
N SER A 59 -16.69 5.57 -0.87
CA SER A 59 -15.28 5.48 -1.28
C SER A 59 -14.31 6.15 -0.32
N PHE A 60 -13.03 5.84 -0.52
CA PHE A 60 -11.90 6.66 -0.10
C PHE A 60 -11.28 7.35 -1.31
N THR A 61 -10.92 8.62 -1.17
CA THR A 61 -10.23 9.39 -2.20
C THR A 61 -8.90 9.88 -1.63
N PHE A 62 -7.81 9.61 -2.34
CA PHE A 62 -6.46 10.03 -1.99
C PHE A 62 -5.98 11.00 -3.06
N SER A 63 -5.64 12.22 -2.67
CA SER A 63 -5.15 13.22 -3.62
C SER A 63 -3.80 13.79 -3.21
N ALA A 64 -2.93 14.02 -4.19
CA ALA A 64 -1.60 14.52 -3.97
C ALA A 64 -1.12 15.33 -5.18
N ALA A 65 -0.46 16.45 -4.89
CA ALA A 65 0.23 17.20 -5.92
C ALA A 65 1.38 16.37 -6.49
N THR A 66 1.53 16.39 -7.81
CA THR A 66 2.59 15.72 -8.54
C THR A 66 3.01 16.59 -9.71
N ASP A 67 4.25 16.43 -10.17
CA ASP A 67 4.75 17.18 -11.32
C ASP A 67 3.95 16.84 -12.59
N ASP A 68 4.01 17.73 -13.60
CA ASP A 68 3.32 17.53 -14.87
C ASP A 68 3.81 16.26 -15.57
N ILE A 69 2.99 15.22 -15.49
CA ILE A 69 3.26 13.90 -16.06
C ILE A 69 2.49 13.76 -17.38
N ASP A 70 3.19 13.79 -18.50
CA ASP A 70 2.65 13.54 -19.84
C ASP A 70 2.48 12.04 -20.12
N CYS A 71 1.92 11.27 -19.17
CA CYS A 71 1.76 9.83 -19.36
C CYS A 71 0.49 9.25 -18.73
N GLU A 72 0.08 8.10 -19.26
CA GLU A 72 -1.12 7.39 -18.80
C GLU A 72 -0.96 6.92 -17.35
N VAL A 73 -2.00 7.13 -16.52
CA VAL A 73 -2.03 6.66 -15.13
C VAL A 73 -3.00 5.50 -14.98
N ARG A 74 -2.60 4.48 -14.22
CA ARG A 74 -3.43 3.28 -13.98
C ARG A 74 -3.31 2.79 -12.54
N ALA A 75 -4.43 2.35 -11.98
CA ALA A 75 -4.48 1.66 -10.69
C ALA A 75 -4.68 0.16 -10.94
N ASN A 76 -3.79 -0.66 -10.39
CA ASN A 76 -3.88 -2.11 -10.51
C ASN A 76 -3.98 -2.74 -9.13
N ALA A 77 -5.01 -3.55 -8.92
CA ALA A 77 -5.08 -4.45 -7.77
C ALA A 77 -4.32 -5.75 -8.08
N VAL A 78 -3.41 -6.14 -7.19
CA VAL A 78 -2.62 -7.36 -7.31
C VAL A 78 -2.67 -8.14 -6.01
N GLU A 79 -2.92 -9.45 -6.09
CA GLU A 79 -2.81 -10.34 -4.95
C GLU A 79 -1.33 -10.70 -4.73
N ILE A 80 -0.74 -10.18 -3.64
CA ILE A 80 0.69 -10.39 -3.33
C ILE A 80 0.92 -11.60 -2.42
N TYR A 81 -0.14 -12.04 -1.76
CA TYR A 81 -0.21 -13.21 -0.90
C TYR A 81 -1.69 -13.61 -0.78
N PRO A 82 -2.04 -14.88 -0.58
CA PRO A 82 -3.44 -15.30 -0.43
C PRO A 82 -4.24 -14.42 0.55
N GLY A 83 -5.28 -13.75 0.05
CA GLY A 83 -6.13 -12.84 0.84
C GLY A 83 -5.52 -11.47 1.13
N VAL A 84 -4.42 -11.12 0.47
CA VAL A 84 -3.74 -9.83 0.58
C VAL A 84 -3.66 -9.16 -0.78
N THR A 85 -4.48 -8.12 -0.95
CA THR A 85 -4.55 -7.32 -2.17
C THR A 85 -3.83 -5.99 -1.98
N LYS A 86 -2.97 -5.66 -2.92
CA LYS A 86 -2.27 -4.37 -2.98
C LYS A 86 -2.72 -3.62 -4.23
N ILE A 87 -3.13 -2.36 -4.07
CA ILE A 87 -3.33 -1.44 -5.18
C ILE A 87 -1.99 -0.76 -5.45
N VAL A 88 -1.52 -0.83 -6.68
CA VAL A 88 -0.32 -0.14 -7.14
C VAL A 88 -0.74 0.86 -8.21
N VAL A 89 -0.34 2.12 -8.04
CA VAL A 89 -0.54 3.14 -9.07
C VAL A 89 0.68 3.19 -9.98
N ILE A 90 0.46 3.06 -11.28
CA ILE A 90 1.49 3.02 -12.32
C ILE A 90 1.35 4.28 -13.18
N LEU A 91 2.46 4.96 -13.39
CA LEU A 91 2.60 6.08 -14.33
C LEU A 91 3.32 5.58 -15.59
N GLY A 92 2.70 5.73 -16.75
CA GLY A 92 3.26 5.50 -18.07
C GLY A 92 3.03 4.12 -18.67
N ASN A 93 3.56 3.94 -19.89
CA ASN A 93 3.43 2.74 -20.71
C ASN A 93 4.37 1.63 -20.21
N GLY A 94 4.05 1.07 -19.05
CA GLY A 94 4.43 -0.27 -18.63
C GLY A 94 5.93 -0.58 -18.52
N ALA A 95 6.37 -0.82 -17.28
CA ALA A 95 7.51 -1.66 -16.91
C ALA A 95 8.93 -1.07 -16.89
N VAL A 96 9.16 0.22 -17.18
CA VAL A 96 10.55 0.77 -17.19
C VAL A 96 10.95 1.69 -16.05
N ASP A 97 10.09 1.97 -15.07
CA ASP A 97 10.55 2.63 -13.83
C ASP A 97 10.11 1.96 -12.53
N LEU A 98 9.47 0.78 -12.60
CA LEU A 98 9.25 -0.02 -11.39
C LEU A 98 10.52 -0.80 -11.01
N SER A 99 11.33 -1.27 -11.98
CA SER A 99 12.56 -2.01 -11.68
C SER A 99 13.73 -1.15 -11.18
N ARG A 100 13.70 0.18 -11.41
CA ARG A 100 14.64 1.14 -10.79
C ARG A 100 14.17 1.65 -9.43
N THR A 101 12.86 1.62 -9.19
CA THR A 101 12.16 2.08 -7.98
C THR A 101 11.80 0.95 -7.01
N GLU A 102 11.95 -0.32 -7.40
CA GLU A 102 11.80 -1.52 -6.55
C GLU A 102 12.72 -1.52 -5.30
N PHE A 103 13.71 -0.63 -5.26
CA PHE A 103 14.60 -0.39 -4.12
C PHE A 103 14.32 0.90 -3.34
N GLU A 104 13.40 1.76 -3.78
CA GLU A 104 12.92 2.90 -3.00
C GLU A 104 11.83 2.42 -2.05
N LEU A 105 12.26 1.93 -0.88
CA LEU A 105 11.39 1.41 0.19
C LEU A 105 10.43 2.46 0.79
N ASP A 106 10.54 3.71 0.33
CA ASP A 106 9.86 4.87 0.88
C ASP A 106 8.57 5.21 0.12
N MET A 107 8.03 4.29 -0.68
CA MET A 107 6.72 4.47 -1.30
C MET A 107 5.62 4.58 -0.22
N LEU A 108 4.79 5.60 -0.34
CA LEU A 108 3.74 5.89 0.62
C LEU A 108 2.63 4.82 0.58
N ARG A 109 2.31 4.26 1.75
CA ARG A 109 1.35 3.16 1.89
C ARG A 109 0.22 3.50 2.82
N PHE A 110 -1.01 3.27 2.36
CA PHE A 110 -2.22 3.37 3.15
C PHE A 110 -2.84 2.00 3.38
N ARG A 111 -3.22 1.72 4.63
CA ARG A 111 -4.01 0.54 4.97
C ARG A 111 -5.45 0.83 4.67
N LEU A 112 -6.11 -0.08 3.98
CA LEU A 112 -7.51 0.06 3.60
C LEU A 112 -8.41 -0.81 4.48
N PRO A 113 -9.59 -0.32 4.89
CA PRO A 113 -10.58 -1.13 5.57
C PRO A 113 -11.05 -2.33 4.74
N ALA A 114 -11.55 -3.36 5.42
CA ALA A 114 -12.06 -4.57 4.77
C ALA A 114 -13.26 -4.30 3.84
N SER A 115 -14.03 -3.23 4.07
CA SER A 115 -15.15 -2.81 3.22
C SER A 115 -14.73 -2.33 1.84
N THR A 116 -13.46 -1.96 1.63
CA THR A 116 -13.00 -1.45 0.32
C THR A 116 -13.04 -2.52 -0.78
N LEU A 117 -13.15 -2.11 -2.04
CA LEU A 117 -13.09 -2.95 -3.23
C LEU A 117 -11.89 -2.56 -4.10
N PRO A 118 -10.67 -3.05 -3.77
CA PRO A 118 -9.44 -2.72 -4.49
C PRO A 118 -9.52 -2.94 -6.01
N GLU A 119 -10.22 -3.98 -6.45
CA GLU A 119 -10.39 -4.33 -7.86
C GLU A 119 -11.15 -3.27 -8.68
N LEU A 120 -11.88 -2.37 -8.00
CA LEU A 120 -12.63 -1.27 -8.62
C LEU A 120 -11.93 0.08 -8.45
N ALA A 121 -10.70 0.10 -7.93
CA ALA A 121 -9.97 1.33 -7.74
C ALA A 121 -9.68 2.01 -9.08
N SER A 122 -9.89 3.32 -9.13
CA SER A 122 -9.60 4.16 -10.28
C SER A 122 -8.56 5.21 -9.92
N VAL A 123 -7.92 5.74 -10.94
CA VAL A 123 -6.98 6.86 -10.82
C VAL A 123 -7.24 7.86 -11.92
N GLU A 124 -7.17 9.12 -11.54
CA GLU A 124 -7.28 10.27 -12.43
C GLU A 124 -6.07 11.16 -12.19
N TYR A 125 -5.59 11.78 -13.27
CA TYR A 125 -4.51 12.74 -13.21
C TYR A 125 -4.90 13.99 -14.01
N GLY A 126 -4.81 15.16 -13.40
CA GLY A 126 -5.13 16.42 -14.06
C GLY A 126 -4.69 17.62 -13.23
N GLY A 127 -4.18 18.66 -13.90
CA GLY A 127 -3.82 19.93 -13.25
C GLY A 127 -2.70 19.82 -12.21
N GLY A 128 -1.77 18.88 -12.38
CA GLY A 128 -0.69 18.64 -11.41
C GLY A 128 -1.13 17.87 -10.16
N GLU A 129 -2.29 17.20 -10.20
CA GLU A 129 -2.80 16.42 -9.07
C GLU A 129 -3.15 14.99 -9.50
N LEU A 130 -2.66 14.02 -8.72
CA LEU A 130 -3.04 12.61 -8.83
C LEU A 130 -4.15 12.33 -7.83
N VAL A 131 -5.25 11.76 -8.30
CA VAL A 131 -6.40 11.39 -7.48
C VAL A 131 -6.66 9.89 -7.62
N VAL A 132 -6.62 9.15 -6.52
CA VAL A 132 -6.93 7.72 -6.48
C VAL A 132 -8.21 7.51 -5.70
N THR A 133 -9.17 6.85 -6.31
CA THR A 133 -10.46 6.54 -5.68
C THR A 133 -10.56 5.04 -5.45
N VAL A 134 -10.83 4.65 -4.21
CA VAL A 134 -11.04 3.26 -3.80
C VAL A 134 -12.47 3.09 -3.32
N PRO A 135 -13.36 2.45 -4.11
CA PRO A 135 -14.73 2.22 -3.70
C PRO A 135 -14.85 1.33 -2.46
N LYS A 136 -15.96 1.45 -1.76
CA LYS A 136 -16.41 0.53 -0.70
C LYS A 136 -17.54 -0.36 -1.25
N GLY A 137 -17.58 -1.60 -0.80
CA GLY A 137 -18.72 -2.48 -1.03
C GLY A 137 -19.87 -2.02 -0.17
N GLY A 138 -21.07 -1.95 -0.75
CA GLY A 138 -22.26 -1.57 -0.01
C GLY A 138 -22.44 -2.48 1.21
N ASP A 139 -22.75 -1.86 2.35
CA ASP A 139 -23.24 -2.58 3.51
C ASP A 139 -24.56 -3.23 3.11
N VAL A 140 -24.51 -4.50 2.69
CA VAL A 140 -25.69 -5.34 2.90
C VAL A 140 -25.73 -5.51 4.40
N GLU A 141 -26.46 -4.61 5.06
CA GLU A 141 -26.75 -4.73 6.47
C GLU A 141 -27.31 -6.13 6.72
N GLU A 142 -26.48 -7.01 7.30
CA GLU A 142 -27.02 -8.04 8.16
C GLU A 142 -27.65 -7.29 9.34
N ASN A 143 -28.93 -6.99 9.15
CA ASN A 143 -29.85 -6.40 10.12
C ASN A 143 -29.58 -6.97 11.52
N GLY A 144 -28.98 -6.14 12.37
CA GLY A 144 -28.42 -6.59 13.64
C GLY A 144 -28.10 -5.47 14.63
N GLY A 145 -28.94 -4.43 14.71
CA GLY A 145 -29.19 -3.64 15.92
C GLY A 145 -28.06 -2.73 16.45
N ASP A 146 -28.38 -1.44 16.41
CA ASP A 146 -28.06 -0.40 17.40
C ASP A 146 -26.71 0.37 17.33
N ASP A 147 -26.90 1.69 17.16
CA ASP A 147 -26.21 2.82 17.83
C ASP A 147 -25.08 3.58 17.11
N ILE A 148 -25.50 4.69 16.48
CA ILE A 148 -24.93 6.05 16.43
C ILE A 148 -23.41 6.23 16.69
N GLY A 149 -22.68 6.72 15.68
CA GLY A 149 -21.32 7.23 15.89
C GLY A 149 -20.67 7.93 14.69
N VAL A 150 -21.05 9.19 14.47
CA VAL A 150 -20.29 10.32 13.86
C VAL A 150 -18.98 10.00 13.12
N GLY A 151 -18.95 10.36 11.83
CA GLY A 151 -17.77 10.26 10.96
C GLY A 151 -16.53 10.98 11.51
N GLY A 152 -15.42 10.26 11.54
CA GLY A 152 -14.12 10.76 11.99
C GLY A 152 -13.33 11.37 10.83
N LEU A 153 -13.25 12.69 10.79
CA LEU A 153 -12.21 13.39 10.02
C LEU A 153 -10.91 13.32 10.83
N VAL A 154 -9.93 12.56 10.35
CA VAL A 154 -8.56 12.59 10.91
C VAL A 154 -7.72 13.51 10.03
N LEU A 155 -7.55 14.76 10.47
CA LEU A 155 -6.54 15.66 9.93
C LEU A 155 -5.22 15.34 10.65
N VAL A 156 -4.25 14.76 9.93
CA VAL A 156 -2.90 14.59 10.46
C VAL A 156 -2.14 15.88 10.20
N GLN A 157 -1.78 16.59 11.27
CA GLN A 157 -0.95 17.81 11.26
C GLN A 157 0.54 17.48 11.10
#